data_AF-A0A3D4IQ60-F1
#
_entry.id   AF-A0A3D4IQ60-F1
#
_cell.length_a   1.000
_cell.length_b   1.000
_cell.length_c   1.000
_cell.angle_alpha   90.00
_cell.angle_beta   90.00
_cell.angle_gamma   90.00
#
_symmetry.space_group_name_H-M   'P 1'
#
loop_
_entity.id
_entity.type
_entity.pdbx_description
1 polymer ?
#
loop_
_entity_poly.entity_id
_entity_poly.type
_entity_poly.pdbx_seq_one_letter_code
_entity_poly.pdbx_strand_id
1 'polypeptide(L)' 'MIYKYFLLKEDGNIVQFSGKRSDWLDLMNKRKDEVQKYAKANRLDFDDKYDLSRIIAYYNSLFPR' A
#
# COMPACT_ATOMS: atom_id res chain seq x y z
N MET A 1 9.03 -12.23 -14.78
CA MET A 1 8.95 -10.76 -14.69
C MET A 1 9.06 -10.37 -13.22
N ILE A 2 9.88 -9.37 -12.90
CA ILE A 2 10.04 -8.83 -11.54
C ILE A 2 9.24 -7.52 -11.49
N TYR A 3 8.22 -7.45 -10.65
CA TYR A 3 7.43 -6.23 -10.45
C TYR A 3 8.00 -5.42 -9.30
N LYS A 4 8.23 -4.13 -9.52
CA LYS A 4 8.65 -3.18 -8.48
C LYS A 4 7.49 -2.25 -8.16
N TYR A 5 7.14 -2.17 -6.89
CA TYR A 5 6.09 -1.27 -6.40
C TYR A 5 6.73 -0.16 -5.58
N PHE A 6 6.14 1.03 -5.60
CA PHE A 6 6.64 2.21 -4.88
C PHE A 6 5.50 2.83 -4.08
N LEU A 7 5.83 3.28 -2.87
CA LEU A 7 4.91 3.93 -1.94
C LEU A 7 5.35 5.35 -1.64
N LEU A 8 4.39 6.26 -1.57
CA LEU A 8 4.59 7.62 -1.08
C LEU A 8 4.40 7.65 0.45
N LYS A 9 5.36 8.21 1.17
CA LYS A 9 5.25 8.44 2.61
C LYS A 9 4.72 9.84 2.93
N GLU A 10 4.26 10.02 4.17
CA GLU A 10 3.84 11.31 4.74
C GLU A 10 4.89 12.41 4.60
N ASP A 11 6.17 12.06 4.61
CA ASP A 11 7.31 12.97 4.48
C ASP A 11 7.66 13.31 3.01
N GLY A 12 6.88 12.81 2.05
CA GLY A 12 7.12 12.99 0.62
C GLY A 12 8.15 12.02 0.03
N ASN A 13 8.76 11.13 0.83
CA ASN A 13 9.72 10.17 0.31
C ASN A 13 9.02 9.02 -0.43
N ILE A 14 9.64 8.60 -1.53
CA ILE A 14 9.22 7.41 -2.28
C ILE A 14 10.09 6.23 -1.84
N VAL A 15 9.46 5.18 -1.35
CA VAL A 15 10.13 3.94 -0.93
C VAL A 15 9.72 2.80 -1.82
N GLN A 16 10.71 2.01 -2.26
CA GLN A 16 10.44 0.78 -2.98
C GLN A 16 9.88 -0.25 -2.01
N PHE A 17 8.71 -0.78 -2.34
CA PHE A 17 8.10 -1.88 -1.64
C PHE A 17 8.82 -3.19 -2.02
N SER A 18 9.29 -3.91 -1.00
CA SER A 18 10.04 -5.16 -1.16
C SER A 18 9.16 -6.34 -1.58
N GLY A 19 7.84 -6.22 -1.49
CA GLY A 19 6.89 -7.32 -1.64
C GLY A 19 6.55 -8.02 -0.32
N LYS A 20 7.24 -7.72 0.79
CA LYS A 20 6.95 -8.32 2.09
C LYS A 20 5.79 -7.63 2.79
N ARG A 21 4.82 -8.42 3.25
CA ARG A 21 3.67 -7.92 4.03
C ARG A 21 4.07 -7.23 5.33
N SER A 22 5.19 -7.63 5.96
CA SER A 22 5.74 -6.94 7.15
C SER A 22 6.06 -5.48 6.84
N ASP A 23 6.80 -5.26 5.75
CA ASP A 23 7.23 -3.93 5.31
C ASP A 23 6.01 -3.08 4.94
N TRP A 24 4.96 -3.71 4.41
CA TRP A 24 3.69 -3.07 4.12
C TRP A 24 3.01 -2.48 5.37
N LEU A 25 2.98 -3.24 6.47
CA LEU A 25 2.36 -2.80 7.73
C LEU A 25 3.14 -1.67 8.40
N ASP A 26 4.47 -1.70 8.29
CA ASP A 26 5.34 -0.67 8.85
C ASP A 26 5.28 0.62 8.03
N LEU A 27 5.13 0.52 6.70
CA LEU A 27 5.07 1.66 5.80
C LEU A 27 3.79 2.49 5.92
N MET A 28 2.65 1.85 6.19
CA MET A 28 1.37 2.56 6.30
C MET A 28 1.18 3.30 7.62
N ASN A 29 2.01 3.02 8.63
CA ASN A 29 2.00 3.65 9.95
C ASN A 29 0.57 3.95 10.46
N LYS A 30 0.21 5.24 10.64
CA LYS A 30 -1.09 5.71 11.17
C LYS A 30 -2.30 5.43 10.28
N ARG A 31 -2.09 5.12 8.99
CA ARG A 31 -3.16 4.86 7.99
C ARG A 31 -3.41 3.38 7.74
N LYS A 32 -2.65 2.49 8.40
CA LYS A 32 -2.76 1.03 8.27
C LYS A 32 -4.19 0.53 8.44
N ASP A 33 -4.89 1.00 9.47
CA ASP A 33 -6.25 0.55 9.78
C ASP A 33 -7.25 0.95 8.69
N GLU A 34 -7.08 2.12 8.08
CA GLU A 34 -7.92 2.63 7.00
C GLU A 34 -7.72 1.80 5.72
N VAL A 35 -6.47 1.52 5.35
CA VAL A 35 -6.15 0.68 4.20
C VAL A 35 -6.58 -0.77 4.40
N GLN A 36 -6.44 -1.32 5.60
CA GLN A 36 -6.95 -2.67 5.90
C GLN A 36 -8.47 -2.75 5.80
N LYS A 37 -9.20 -1.73 6.28
CA LYS A 37 -10.66 -1.64 6.13
C LYS A 37 -11.04 -1.59 4.65
N TYR A 38 -10.35 -0.78 3.85
CA TYR A 38 -10.57 -0.71 2.40
C TYR A 38 -10.34 -2.06 1.72
N ALA A 39 -9.21 -2.71 1.99
CA ALA A 39 -8.89 -4.02 1.42
C ALA A 39 -9.95 -5.07 1.80
N LYS A 40 -10.34 -5.12 3.09
CA LYS A 40 -11.38 -6.05 3.57
C LYS A 40 -12.74 -5.78 2.94
N ALA A 41 -13.16 -4.52 2.84
CA ALA A 41 -14.44 -4.13 2.25
C ALA A 41 -14.54 -4.50 0.76
N ASN A 42 -13.41 -4.42 0.05
CA ASN A 42 -13.32 -4.72 -1.38
C ASN A 42 -12.83 -6.15 -1.68
N ARG A 43 -12.63 -6.99 -0.64
CA ARG A 43 -12.11 -8.36 -0.74
C ARG A 43 -10.78 -8.46 -1.50
N LEU A 44 -9.92 -7.47 -1.30
CA LEU A 44 -8.61 -7.39 -1.96
C LEU A 44 -7.58 -8.23 -1.21
N ASP A 45 -6.76 -8.95 -1.96
CA ASP A 45 -5.62 -9.67 -1.43
C ASP A 45 -4.33 -8.82 -1.52
N PHE A 46 -3.55 -8.81 -0.45
CA PHE A 46 -2.23 -8.16 -0.44
C PHE A 46 -1.17 -8.99 -1.16
N ASP A 47 -1.43 -10.28 -1.34
CA ASP A 47 -0.53 -11.21 -2.03
C ASP A 47 -0.85 -11.32 -3.54
N ASP A 48 -2.04 -10.85 -3.99
CA ASP A 48 -2.35 -10.69 -5.41
C ASP A 48 -1.83 -9.36 -5.96
N LYS A 49 -1.13 -9.42 -7.10
CA LYS A 49 -0.45 -8.26 -7.68
C LYS A 49 -1.40 -7.15 -8.16
N TYR A 50 -2.59 -7.51 -8.65
CA TYR A 50 -3.54 -6.53 -9.19
C TYR A 50 -4.28 -5.85 -8.06
N ASP A 51 -4.69 -6.63 -7.05
CA ASP A 51 -5.29 -6.11 -5.83
C ASP A 51 -4.32 -5.25 -5.05
N LEU A 52 -3.06 -5.67 -4.93
CA LEU A 52 -2.00 -4.87 -4.33
C LEU A 52 -1.87 -3.50 -5.02
N SER A 53 -1.96 -3.43 -6.36
CA SER A 53 -1.91 -2.15 -7.06
C SER A 53 -3.07 -1.22 -6.68
N ARG A 54 -4.28 -1.77 -6.45
CA ARG A 54 -5.46 -1.01 -6.03
C ARG A 54 -5.31 -0.52 -4.61
N ILE A 55 -4.79 -1.36 -3.72
CA ILE A 55 -4.49 -1.01 -2.33
C ILE A 55 -3.44 0.11 -2.29
N ILE A 56 -2.36 0.02 -3.08
CA ILE A 56 -1.34 1.06 -3.20
C ILE A 56 -1.95 2.37 -3.71
N ALA A 57 -2.78 2.32 -4.75
CA ALA A 57 -3.43 3.50 -5.30
C ALA A 57 -4.34 4.20 -4.27
N TYR A 58 -5.12 3.41 -3.53
CA TYR A 58 -5.95 3.93 -2.44
C TYR A 58 -5.09 4.58 -1.35
N TYR A 59 -4.05 3.89 -0.87
CA TYR A 59 -3.13 4.45 0.13
C TYR A 59 -2.50 5.77 -0.34
N ASN A 60 -2.01 5.85 -1.58
CA ASN A 60 -1.42 7.07 -2.13
C ASN A 60 -2.45 8.21 -2.25
N SER A 61 -3.73 7.90 -2.45
CA SER A 61 -4.80 8.93 -2.49
C SER A 61 -5.12 9.56 -1.14
N LEU A 62 -4.64 8.97 -0.03
CA LEU A 62 -4.80 9.53 1.32
C LEU A 62 -3.87 10.73 1.59
N PHE A 63 -2.92 11.00 0.68
CA PHE A 63 -2.03 12.15 0.75
C PHE A 63 -2.44 13.21 -0.31
N PRO A 64 -2.67 14.47 0.09
CA PRO A 64 -2.91 15.55 -0.87
C PRO A 64 -1.67 15.77 -1.75
N ARG A 65 -1.89 16.06 -3.03
CA ARG A 65 -0.84 16.41 -4.02
C ARG A 65 -0.15 17.72 -3.68
#